data_AF-A0A4R3GVU3-F1
#
_entry.id   AF-A0A4R3GVU3-F1
#
_cell.length_a   1.000
_cell.length_b   1.000
_cell.length_c   1.000
_cell.angle_alpha   90.00
_cell.angle_beta   90.00
_cell.angle_gamma   90.00
#
_symmetry.space_group_name_H-M   'P 1'
#
loop_
_entity.id
_entity.type
_entity.pdbx_description
1 polymer ?
#
loop_
_entity_poly.entity_id
_entity_poly.type
_entity_poly.pdbx_seq_one_letter_code
_entity_poly.pdbx_strand_id
1 'polypeptide(L)'
;MSYAETLIPPQPAPRAIAKPMTASRLGGYMLVAFWALLAALLVYTVIAGWDPDKFTRYGPRYLHGLWVTLSIVALSVFFGAILSLPLAMARLSNNRLLNWLAYCYIYFFRGTPLLAQLFLVYYGLGVFRPQLEAIGIWWFFRDAWYCGVFAMTINTAAYQAEILRGAIESVPHGQREAAAALGIHKAIAFRKIVLPQAFIVALRPYGNEIILLIKGSAVVAIITVLDLMGETRYAFSRTFDYQTYLWAAIFYLTIVEALRHIWAAIERRLTRHLKR
;
A
#
# COMPACT_ATOMS: atom_id res chain seq x y z
N MET A 1 16.95 24.25 60.18
CA MET A 1 16.15 23.50 59.19
C MET A 1 14.74 24.04 59.26
N SER A 2 14.30 24.79 58.24
CA SER A 2 12.93 25.32 58.16
C SER A 2 12.15 24.42 57.20
N TYR A 3 11.34 23.51 57.71
CA TYR A 3 10.38 22.76 56.90
C TYR A 3 9.02 23.46 57.01
N ALA A 4 8.33 23.63 55.88
CA ALA A 4 7.00 24.22 55.86
C ALA A 4 5.98 23.18 56.35
N GLU A 5 5.31 23.45 57.47
CA GLU A 5 4.30 22.57 58.07
C GLU A 5 2.93 22.63 57.34
N THR A 6 2.75 23.58 56.43
CA THR A 6 1.47 23.79 55.74
C THR A 6 1.66 23.80 54.23
N LEU A 7 1.14 22.77 53.55
CA LEU A 7 1.00 22.76 52.10
C LEU A 7 -0.14 23.70 51.70
N ILE A 8 0.14 24.66 50.81
CA ILE A 8 -0.87 25.56 50.25
C ILE A 8 -1.89 24.70 49.49
N PRO A 9 -3.20 24.84 49.78
CA PRO A 9 -4.22 24.07 49.06
C PRO A 9 -4.17 24.39 47.56
N PRO A 10 -4.34 23.39 46.68
CA PRO A 10 -4.30 23.60 45.24
C PRO A 10 -5.34 24.64 44.85
N GLN A 11 -4.89 25.75 44.26
CA GLN A 11 -5.81 26.77 43.75
C GLN A 11 -6.66 26.18 42.62
N PRO A 12 -7.96 26.48 42.58
CA PRO A 12 -8.80 26.05 41.47
C PRO A 12 -8.23 26.60 40.16
N ALA A 13 -8.24 25.77 39.12
CA ALA A 13 -7.78 26.18 37.80
C ALA A 13 -8.48 27.49 37.39
N PRO A 14 -7.76 28.47 36.82
CA PRO A 14 -8.36 29.72 36.38
C PRO A 14 -9.52 29.41 35.43
N ARG A 15 -10.64 30.15 35.56
CA ARG A 15 -11.82 29.96 34.71
C ARG A 15 -11.39 29.96 33.25
N ALA A 16 -11.69 28.88 32.54
CA ALA A 16 -11.41 28.79 31.11
C ALA A 16 -12.12 29.95 30.40
N ILE A 17 -11.34 30.87 29.83
CA ILE A 17 -11.89 31.98 29.06
C ILE A 17 -12.58 31.36 27.84
N ALA A 18 -13.88 31.62 27.68
CA ALA A 18 -14.63 31.20 26.52
C ALA A 18 -13.96 31.81 25.28
N LYS A 19 -13.33 30.97 24.45
CA LYS A 19 -12.64 31.45 23.26
C LYS A 19 -13.70 31.92 22.25
N PRO A 20 -13.68 33.17 21.78
CA PRO A 20 -14.73 33.71 20.91
C PRO A 20 -14.83 32.92 19.59
N MET A 21 -16.02 32.91 18.99
CA MET A 21 -16.23 32.35 17.66
C MET A 21 -15.56 33.25 16.63
N THR A 22 -14.44 32.78 16.06
CA THR A 22 -13.78 33.43 14.93
C THR A 22 -14.37 32.92 13.61
N ALA A 23 -14.30 33.73 12.56
CA ALA A 23 -14.70 33.32 11.20
C ALA A 23 -14.01 32.03 10.74
N SER A 24 -12.75 31.83 11.14
CA SER A 24 -11.99 30.59 10.89
C SER A 24 -12.61 29.35 11.56
N ARG A 25 -13.16 29.48 12.78
CA ARG A 25 -13.85 28.38 13.46
C ARG A 25 -15.21 28.10 12.85
N LEU A 26 -15.96 29.15 12.49
CA LEU A 26 -17.22 29.00 11.77
C LEU A 26 -16.99 28.26 10.45
N GLY A 27 -15.96 28.66 9.69
CA GLY A 27 -15.54 27.96 8.47
C GLY A 27 -15.15 26.50 8.73
N GLY A 28 -14.39 26.23 9.79
CA GLY A 28 -14.06 24.88 10.22
C GLY A 28 -15.30 24.03 10.54
N TYR A 29 -16.27 24.57 11.29
CA TYR A 29 -17.51 23.86 11.61
C TYR A 29 -18.37 23.63 10.38
N MET A 30 -18.49 24.61 9.47
CA MET A 30 -19.23 24.43 8.22
C MET A 30 -18.61 23.32 7.36
N LEU A 31 -17.27 23.27 7.28
CA LEU A 31 -16.58 22.20 6.56
C LEU A 31 -16.83 20.81 7.18
N VAL A 32 -16.74 20.70 8.51
CA VAL A 32 -17.01 19.44 9.22
C VAL A 32 -18.48 19.03 9.05
N ALA A 33 -19.41 19.96 9.17
CA ALA A 33 -20.84 19.72 8.98
C ALA A 33 -21.15 19.27 7.55
N PHE A 34 -20.51 19.86 6.55
CA PHE A 34 -20.63 19.46 5.15
C PHE A 34 -20.20 17.99 4.94
N TRP A 35 -19.03 17.61 5.46
CA TRP A 35 -18.57 16.21 5.37
C TRP A 35 -19.45 15.23 6.15
N ALA A 36 -19.93 15.62 7.34
CA ALA A 36 -20.85 14.81 8.12
C ALA A 36 -22.18 14.59 7.40
N LEU A 37 -22.72 15.63 6.77
CA LEU A 37 -23.93 15.55 5.96
C LEU A 37 -23.75 14.62 4.75
N LEU A 38 -22.64 14.74 4.02
CA LEU A 38 -22.33 13.85 2.91
C LEU A 38 -22.23 12.38 3.35
N ALA A 39 -21.58 12.11 4.49
CA ALA A 39 -21.49 10.78 5.05
C ALA A 39 -22.87 10.23 5.45
N ALA A 40 -23.71 11.06 6.09
CA ALA A 40 -25.07 10.68 6.46
C ALA A 40 -25.95 10.39 5.23
N LEU A 41 -25.85 11.21 4.18
CA LEU A 41 -26.54 10.99 2.90
C LEU A 41 -26.07 9.69 2.24
N LEU A 42 -24.77 9.40 2.24
CA LEU A 42 -24.24 8.16 1.71
C LEU A 42 -24.80 6.94 2.48
N VAL A 43 -24.78 6.96 3.81
CA VAL A 43 -25.36 5.89 4.64
C VAL A 43 -26.85 5.73 4.36
N TYR A 44 -27.59 6.83 4.23
CA TYR A 44 -29.01 6.80 3.86
C TYR A 44 -29.22 6.11 2.51
N THR A 45 -28.42 6.43 1.47
CA THR A 45 -28.55 5.77 0.15
C THR A 45 -28.26 4.27 0.18
N VAL A 46 -27.35 3.82 1.04
CA VAL A 46 -27.06 2.39 1.22
C VAL A 46 -28.24 1.66 1.86
N ILE A 47 -28.82 2.25 2.92
CA ILE A 47 -29.97 1.67 3.63
C ILE A 47 -31.22 1.70 2.74
N ALA A 48 -31.48 2.82 2.08
CA ALA A 48 -32.71 3.04 1.32
C ALA A 48 -32.82 2.15 0.08
N GLY A 49 -31.71 1.80 -0.57
CA GLY A 49 -31.74 0.87 -1.71
C GLY A 49 -31.36 -0.57 -1.36
N TRP A 50 -31.34 -0.93 -0.08
CA TRP A 50 -31.04 -2.32 0.32
C TRP A 50 -32.02 -3.31 -0.33
N ASP A 51 -31.46 -4.25 -1.09
CA ASP A 51 -32.20 -5.28 -1.82
C ASP A 51 -31.63 -6.67 -1.49
N PRO A 52 -32.36 -7.51 -0.72
CA PRO A 52 -31.91 -8.84 -0.33
C PRO A 52 -31.63 -9.79 -1.51
N ASP A 53 -32.36 -9.66 -2.62
CA ASP A 53 -32.23 -10.56 -3.76
C ASP A 53 -30.94 -10.27 -4.54
N LYS A 54 -30.56 -8.99 -4.65
CA LYS A 54 -29.25 -8.61 -5.21
C LYS A 54 -28.11 -9.09 -4.33
N PHE A 55 -28.25 -8.96 -3.01
CA PHE A 55 -27.22 -9.40 -2.06
C PHE A 55 -26.96 -10.90 -2.15
N THR A 56 -28.01 -11.72 -2.15
CA THR A 56 -27.87 -13.18 -2.26
C THR A 56 -27.29 -13.62 -3.61
N ARG A 57 -27.66 -12.93 -4.70
CA ARG A 57 -27.21 -13.26 -6.05
C ARG A 57 -25.76 -12.85 -6.34
N TYR A 58 -25.33 -11.67 -5.87
CA TYR A 58 -24.01 -11.12 -6.19
C TYR A 58 -23.01 -11.22 -5.03
N GLY A 59 -23.45 -11.35 -3.77
CA GLY A 59 -22.58 -11.47 -2.60
C GLY A 59 -21.48 -12.53 -2.74
N PRO A 60 -21.79 -13.78 -3.16
CA PRO A 60 -20.77 -14.81 -3.39
C PRO A 60 -19.75 -14.42 -4.46
N ARG A 61 -20.15 -13.66 -5.49
CA ARG A 61 -19.26 -13.15 -6.52
C ARG A 61 -18.30 -12.09 -5.99
N TYR A 62 -18.78 -11.18 -5.13
CA TYR A 62 -17.88 -10.22 -4.47
C TYR A 62 -16.83 -10.91 -3.62
N LEU A 63 -17.19 -11.98 -2.89
CA LEU A 63 -16.23 -12.77 -2.10
C LEU A 63 -15.20 -13.49 -2.99
N HIS A 64 -15.65 -14.05 -4.12
CA HIS A 64 -14.75 -14.63 -5.10
C HIS A 64 -13.80 -13.58 -5.70
N GLY A 65 -14.32 -12.45 -6.17
CA GLY A 65 -13.53 -11.34 -6.68
C GLY A 65 -12.54 -10.79 -5.65
N LEU A 66 -12.95 -10.73 -4.38
CA LEU A 66 -12.09 -10.35 -3.26
C LEU A 66 -10.93 -11.34 -3.07
N TRP A 67 -11.20 -12.65 -3.16
CA TRP A 67 -10.17 -13.67 -3.13
C TRP A 67 -9.18 -13.52 -4.31
N VAL A 68 -9.70 -13.30 -5.52
CA VAL A 68 -8.88 -13.04 -6.71
C VAL A 68 -8.00 -11.80 -6.50
N THR A 69 -8.56 -10.68 -6.04
CA THR A 69 -7.80 -9.47 -5.71
C THR A 69 -6.68 -9.76 -4.71
N LEU A 70 -6.99 -10.43 -3.59
CA LEU A 70 -6.00 -10.75 -2.56
C LEU A 70 -4.90 -11.68 -3.08
N SER A 71 -5.24 -12.68 -3.90
CA SER A 71 -4.25 -13.59 -4.50
C SER A 71 -3.29 -12.87 -5.45
N ILE A 72 -3.80 -11.98 -6.32
CA ILE A 72 -2.96 -11.19 -7.23
C ILE A 72 -2.01 -10.32 -6.42
N VAL A 73 -2.55 -9.54 -5.48
CA VAL A 73 -1.74 -8.65 -4.64
C VAL A 73 -0.71 -9.43 -3.84
N ALA A 74 -1.09 -10.52 -3.18
CA ALA A 74 -0.18 -11.31 -2.35
C ALA A 74 1.00 -11.86 -3.16
N LEU A 75 0.73 -12.42 -4.35
CA LEU A 75 1.78 -12.92 -5.24
C LEU A 75 2.65 -11.79 -5.78
N SER A 76 2.06 -10.67 -6.19
CA SER A 76 2.81 -9.52 -6.68
C SER A 76 3.71 -8.90 -5.62
N VAL A 77 3.23 -8.78 -4.38
CA VAL A 77 4.05 -8.31 -3.25
C VAL A 77 5.18 -9.30 -2.97
N PHE A 78 4.89 -10.60 -2.95
CA PHE A 78 5.88 -11.64 -2.65
C PHE A 78 7.00 -11.68 -3.71
N PHE A 79 6.67 -11.80 -4.98
CA PHE A 79 7.66 -11.79 -6.06
C PHE A 79 8.32 -10.41 -6.21
N GLY A 80 7.56 -9.34 -5.97
CA GLY A 80 8.08 -7.98 -5.94
C GLY A 80 9.15 -7.80 -4.86
N ALA A 81 8.94 -8.36 -3.68
CA ALA A 81 9.93 -8.35 -2.59
C ALA A 81 11.21 -9.09 -3.00
N ILE A 82 11.08 -10.27 -3.61
CA ILE A 82 12.22 -11.06 -4.11
C ILE A 82 13.02 -10.25 -5.14
N LEU A 83 12.34 -9.60 -6.10
CA LEU A 83 13.00 -8.78 -7.13
C LEU A 83 13.55 -7.46 -6.58
N SER A 84 12.92 -6.90 -5.55
CA SER A 84 13.31 -5.61 -4.98
C SER A 84 14.67 -5.66 -4.29
N LEU A 85 15.03 -6.81 -3.69
CA LEU A 85 16.31 -7.01 -3.01
C LEU A 85 17.52 -6.80 -3.94
N PRO A 86 17.66 -7.55 -5.07
CA PRO A 86 18.78 -7.32 -5.98
C PRO A 86 18.72 -5.93 -6.64
N LEU A 87 17.53 -5.39 -6.93
CA LEU A 87 17.39 -4.04 -7.48
C LEU A 87 17.90 -2.95 -6.52
N ALA A 88 17.53 -3.03 -5.24
CA ALA A 88 18.01 -2.12 -4.21
C ALA A 88 19.53 -2.25 -4.02
N MET A 89 20.06 -3.48 -3.99
CA MET A 89 21.51 -3.71 -3.90
C MET A 89 22.27 -3.20 -5.12
N ALA A 90 21.73 -3.37 -6.33
CA ALA A 90 22.29 -2.82 -7.55
C ALA A 90 22.31 -1.28 -7.52
N ARG A 91 21.25 -0.64 -7.03
CA ARG A 91 21.19 0.83 -6.81
C ARG A 91 22.17 1.34 -5.75
N LEU A 92 22.53 0.52 -4.77
CA LEU A 92 23.50 0.87 -3.73
C LEU A 92 24.94 0.49 -4.12
N SER A 93 25.13 -0.18 -5.25
CA SER A 93 26.44 -0.63 -5.72
C SER A 93 27.29 0.52 -6.24
N ASN A 94 28.60 0.42 -6.00
CA ASN A 94 29.60 1.30 -6.61
C ASN A 94 29.78 1.03 -8.12
N ASN A 95 29.31 -0.13 -8.62
CA ASN A 95 29.36 -0.44 -10.04
C ASN A 95 28.34 0.43 -10.80
N ARG A 96 28.86 1.40 -11.57
CA ARG A 96 28.07 2.37 -12.33
C ARG A 96 27.07 1.72 -13.28
N LEU A 97 27.42 0.59 -13.91
CA LEU A 97 26.53 -0.09 -14.85
C LEU A 97 25.32 -0.71 -14.14
N LEU A 98 25.55 -1.47 -13.05
CA LEU A 98 24.48 -2.07 -12.26
C LEU A 98 23.57 -1.00 -11.64
N ASN A 99 24.18 0.07 -11.12
CA ASN A 99 23.48 1.21 -10.55
C ASN A 99 22.56 1.87 -11.59
N TRP A 100 23.08 2.10 -12.80
CA TRP A 100 22.36 2.74 -13.89
C TRP A 100 21.22 1.86 -14.43
N LEU A 101 21.45 0.56 -14.64
CA LEU A 101 20.39 -0.36 -15.07
C LEU A 101 19.24 -0.42 -14.07
N ALA A 102 19.55 -0.54 -12.78
CA ALA A 102 18.53 -0.54 -11.73
C ALA A 102 17.84 0.84 -11.61
N TYR A 103 18.57 1.94 -11.83
CA TYR A 103 17.99 3.28 -11.88
C TYR A 103 16.96 3.41 -13.00
N CYS A 104 17.32 3.00 -14.22
CA CYS A 104 16.43 3.05 -15.38
C CYS A 104 15.17 2.22 -15.15
N TYR A 105 15.31 1.00 -14.61
CA TYR A 105 14.16 0.16 -14.23
C TYR A 105 13.24 0.89 -13.22
N ILE A 106 13.80 1.34 -12.10
CA ILE A 106 13.02 1.98 -11.03
C ILE A 106 12.35 3.26 -11.54
N TYR A 107 13.09 4.08 -12.29
CA TYR A 107 12.59 5.30 -12.89
C TYR A 107 11.42 5.04 -13.85
N PHE A 108 11.56 4.05 -14.73
CA PHE A 108 10.51 3.70 -15.68
C PHE A 108 9.24 3.20 -14.98
N PHE A 109 9.36 2.22 -14.08
CA PHE A 109 8.18 1.59 -13.45
C PHE A 109 7.48 2.49 -12.43
N ARG A 110 8.20 3.41 -11.78
CA ARG A 110 7.60 4.41 -10.89
C ARG A 110 7.11 5.66 -11.64
N GLY A 111 7.70 5.96 -12.80
CA GLY A 111 7.35 7.10 -13.63
C GLY A 111 6.19 6.85 -14.60
N THR A 112 5.80 5.59 -14.80
CA THR A 112 4.71 5.22 -15.73
C THR A 112 3.47 4.70 -14.99
N PRO A 113 2.25 4.99 -15.48
CA PRO A 113 1.02 4.50 -14.85
C PRO A 113 0.94 2.97 -14.85
N LEU A 114 0.49 2.38 -13.73
CA LEU A 114 0.28 0.92 -13.62
C LEU A 114 -0.67 0.39 -14.72
N LEU A 115 -1.72 1.15 -15.07
CA LEU A 115 -2.65 0.79 -16.14
C LEU A 115 -1.93 0.68 -17.50
N ALA A 116 -1.01 1.60 -17.80
CA ALA A 116 -0.26 1.55 -19.06
C ALA A 116 0.67 0.33 -19.09
N GLN A 117 1.34 0.02 -17.98
CA GLN A 117 2.17 -1.18 -17.85
C GLN A 117 1.35 -2.46 -18.04
N LEU A 118 0.17 -2.50 -17.44
CA LEU A 118 -0.75 -3.63 -17.58
C LEU A 118 -1.18 -3.84 -19.04
N PHE A 119 -1.48 -2.76 -19.76
CA PHE A 119 -1.80 -2.82 -21.19
C PHE A 119 -0.61 -3.23 -22.06
N LEU A 120 0.59 -2.73 -21.77
CA LEU A 120 1.80 -3.15 -22.48
C LEU A 120 2.07 -4.64 -22.29
N VAL A 121 1.84 -5.17 -21.09
CA VAL A 121 1.97 -6.61 -20.82
C VAL A 121 0.87 -7.40 -21.52
N TYR A 122 -0.40 -7.06 -21.31
CA TYR A 122 -1.51 -7.87 -21.81
C TYR A 122 -1.73 -7.75 -23.33
N TYR A 123 -1.80 -6.53 -23.86
CA TYR A 123 -2.01 -6.30 -25.29
C TYR A 123 -0.69 -6.22 -26.06
N GLY A 124 0.31 -5.54 -25.50
CA GLY A 124 1.60 -5.34 -26.20
C GLY A 124 2.37 -6.62 -26.43
N LEU A 125 2.49 -7.50 -25.43
CA LEU A 125 3.15 -8.81 -25.61
C LEU A 125 2.36 -9.75 -26.53
N GLY A 126 1.05 -9.53 -26.69
CA GLY A 126 0.23 -10.26 -27.65
C GLY A 126 0.70 -10.11 -29.10
N VAL A 127 1.35 -9.00 -29.45
CA VAL A 127 1.96 -8.79 -30.78
C VAL A 127 3.10 -9.78 -31.06
N PHE A 128 3.81 -10.19 -30.01
CA PHE A 128 4.92 -11.15 -30.10
C PHE A 128 4.49 -12.60 -29.86
N ARG A 129 3.19 -12.90 -30.00
CA ARG A 129 2.64 -14.24 -29.80
C ARG A 129 3.44 -15.33 -30.53
N PRO A 130 3.76 -15.23 -31.84
CA PRO A 130 4.50 -16.29 -32.54
C PRO A 130 5.87 -16.59 -31.89
N GLN A 131 6.58 -15.56 -31.44
CA GLN A 131 7.88 -15.69 -30.79
C GLN A 131 7.74 -16.29 -29.38
N LEU A 132 6.73 -15.87 -28.62
CA LEU A 132 6.46 -16.40 -27.28
C LEU A 132 5.95 -17.85 -27.32
N GLU A 133 5.21 -18.24 -28.37
CA GLU A 133 4.81 -19.62 -28.63
C GLU A 133 6.03 -20.48 -29.00
N ALA A 134 6.94 -19.98 -29.84
CA ALA A 134 8.16 -20.69 -30.20
C ALA A 134 9.07 -20.99 -28.99
N ILE A 135 9.11 -20.08 -28.00
CA ILE A 135 9.88 -20.25 -26.75
C ILE A 135 9.07 -21.05 -25.69
N GLY A 136 7.80 -21.37 -25.95
CA GLY A 136 6.96 -22.18 -25.07
C GLY A 136 6.44 -21.44 -23.82
N ILE A 137 6.44 -20.10 -23.82
CA ILE A 137 6.01 -19.27 -22.67
C ILE A 137 4.67 -18.58 -22.90
N TRP A 138 4.03 -18.78 -24.07
CA TRP A 138 2.74 -18.18 -24.39
C TRP A 138 1.61 -18.58 -23.43
N TRP A 139 1.69 -19.76 -22.80
CA TRP A 139 0.72 -20.19 -21.78
C TRP A 139 0.62 -19.21 -20.60
N PHE A 140 1.69 -18.48 -20.29
CA PHE A 140 1.72 -17.47 -19.24
C PHE A 140 1.09 -16.16 -19.72
N PHE A 141 1.49 -15.65 -20.88
CA PHE A 141 1.03 -14.35 -21.39
C PHE A 141 -0.34 -14.36 -22.06
N ARG A 142 -0.93 -15.54 -22.30
CA ARG A 142 -2.31 -15.66 -22.82
C ARG A 142 -3.38 -15.44 -21.74
N ASP A 143 -3.04 -15.61 -20.46
CA ASP A 143 -3.99 -15.50 -19.35
C ASP A 143 -3.91 -14.10 -18.74
N ALA A 144 -5.06 -13.43 -18.64
CA ALA A 144 -5.15 -12.09 -18.08
C ALA A 144 -4.71 -12.02 -16.61
N TRP A 145 -4.95 -13.08 -15.83
CA TRP A 145 -4.56 -13.15 -14.43
C TRP A 145 -3.03 -13.19 -14.28
N TYR A 146 -2.34 -14.02 -15.07
CA TYR A 146 -0.87 -14.06 -15.08
C TYR A 146 -0.27 -12.73 -15.54
N CYS A 147 -0.83 -12.11 -16.58
CA CYS A 147 -0.44 -10.78 -17.02
C CYS A 147 -0.61 -9.72 -15.92
N GLY A 148 -1.73 -9.77 -15.19
CA GLY A 148 -1.99 -8.92 -14.03
C GLY A 148 -0.96 -9.08 -12.92
N VAL A 149 -0.70 -10.33 -12.50
CA VAL A 149 0.32 -10.64 -11.49
C VAL A 149 1.70 -10.16 -11.93
N PHE A 150 2.08 -10.41 -13.19
CA PHE A 150 3.38 -10.00 -13.73
C PHE A 150 3.55 -8.48 -13.75
N ALA A 151 2.59 -7.76 -14.32
CA ALA A 151 2.62 -6.29 -14.40
C ALA A 151 2.65 -5.65 -13.01
N MET A 152 1.85 -6.15 -12.08
CA MET A 152 1.84 -5.66 -10.70
C MET A 152 3.14 -6.02 -9.96
N THR A 153 3.73 -7.19 -10.23
CA THR A 153 5.02 -7.62 -9.65
C THR A 153 6.16 -6.68 -10.03
N ILE A 154 6.32 -6.40 -11.33
CA ILE A 154 7.40 -5.52 -11.80
C ILE A 154 7.17 -4.06 -11.36
N ASN A 155 5.92 -3.63 -11.25
CA ASN A 155 5.59 -2.32 -10.70
C ASN A 155 5.99 -2.22 -9.23
N THR A 156 5.46 -3.09 -8.38
CA THR A 156 5.71 -3.03 -6.93
C THR A 156 7.18 -3.34 -6.61
N ALA A 157 7.87 -4.18 -7.39
CA ALA A 157 9.32 -4.41 -7.23
C ALA A 157 10.13 -3.09 -7.28
N ALA A 158 9.75 -2.17 -8.16
CA ALA A 158 10.41 -0.86 -8.28
C ALA A 158 10.15 0.03 -7.06
N TYR A 159 8.91 0.09 -6.57
CA TYR A 159 8.55 0.84 -5.35
C TYR A 159 9.21 0.24 -4.11
N GLN A 160 9.15 -1.08 -3.96
CA GLN A 160 9.79 -1.82 -2.87
C GLN A 160 11.31 -1.65 -2.86
N ALA A 161 11.96 -1.65 -4.04
CA ALA A 161 13.40 -1.46 -4.15
C ALA A 161 13.81 -0.06 -3.69
N GLU A 162 13.03 0.96 -4.06
CA GLU A 162 13.29 2.33 -3.61
C GLU A 162 13.05 2.49 -2.11
N ILE A 163 11.98 1.91 -1.57
CA ILE A 163 11.69 1.90 -0.13
C ILE A 163 12.88 1.30 0.62
N LEU A 164 13.38 0.14 0.18
CA LEU A 164 14.50 -0.52 0.81
C LEU A 164 15.80 0.29 0.69
N ARG A 165 16.07 0.87 -0.49
CA ARG A 165 17.23 1.76 -0.72
C ARG A 165 17.19 2.96 0.23
N GLY A 166 16.06 3.66 0.28
CA GLY A 166 15.88 4.82 1.15
C GLY A 166 15.98 4.46 2.64
N ALA A 167 15.46 3.30 3.04
CA ALA A 167 15.59 2.82 4.40
C ALA A 167 17.04 2.48 4.78
N ILE A 168 17.82 1.87 3.88
CA ILE A 168 19.24 1.61 4.09
C ILE A 168 20.04 2.91 4.21
N GLU A 169 19.76 3.88 3.35
CA GLU A 169 20.42 5.20 3.38
C GLU A 169 20.06 6.02 4.62
N SER A 170 18.87 5.81 5.20
CA SER A 170 18.44 6.49 6.43
C SER A 170 19.16 6.04 7.70
N VAL A 171 19.86 4.90 7.66
CA VAL A 171 20.61 4.40 8.82
C VAL A 171 21.82 5.32 9.08
N PRO A 172 22.00 5.87 10.29
CA PRO A 172 23.08 6.82 10.58
C PRO A 172 24.47 6.28 10.20
N HIS A 173 25.27 7.12 9.53
CA HIS A 173 26.64 6.78 9.11
C HIS A 173 27.51 6.30 10.28
N GLY A 174 27.30 6.84 11.49
CA GLY A 174 27.99 6.42 12.71
C GLY A 174 27.89 4.92 13.02
N GLN A 175 26.83 4.22 12.59
CA GLN A 175 26.72 2.76 12.74
C GLN A 175 27.77 2.02 11.89
N ARG A 176 28.03 2.52 10.68
CA ARG A 176 29.04 1.98 9.77
C ARG A 176 30.45 2.34 10.25
N GLU A 177 30.65 3.55 10.73
CA GLU A 177 31.93 4.02 11.29
C GLU A 177 32.31 3.26 12.56
N ALA A 178 31.36 3.07 13.49
CA ALA A 178 31.58 2.28 14.69
C ALA A 178 31.93 0.81 14.38
N ALA A 179 31.24 0.19 13.41
CA ALA A 179 31.56 -1.16 12.97
C ALA A 179 32.97 -1.25 12.36
N ALA A 180 33.37 -0.24 11.59
CA ALA A 180 34.72 -0.15 11.03
C ALA A 180 35.79 0.05 12.11
N ALA A 181 35.53 0.87 13.13
CA ALA A 181 36.42 1.07 14.27
C ALA A 181 36.64 -0.21 15.10
N LEU A 182 35.63 -1.08 15.13
CA LEU A 182 35.72 -2.42 15.75
C LEU A 182 36.33 -3.48 14.81
N GLY A 183 36.82 -3.10 13.62
CA GLY A 183 37.41 -4.04 12.65
C GLY A 183 36.41 -4.98 11.98
N ILE A 184 35.11 -4.70 12.06
CA ILE A 184 34.07 -5.57 11.48
C ILE A 184 34.05 -5.40 9.95
N HIS A 185 34.17 -6.51 9.22
CA HIS A 185 34.11 -6.51 7.77
C HIS A 185 32.79 -5.91 7.23
N LYS A 186 32.88 -5.08 6.17
CA LYS A 186 31.75 -4.30 5.61
C LYS A 186 30.49 -5.13 5.32
N ALA A 187 30.64 -6.34 4.79
CA ALA A 187 29.49 -7.21 4.50
C ALA A 187 28.81 -7.73 5.77
N ILE A 188 29.59 -7.98 6.83
CA ILE A 188 29.07 -8.41 8.14
C ILE A 188 28.37 -7.24 8.81
N ALA A 189 29.01 -6.06 8.82
CA ALA A 189 28.42 -4.83 9.33
C ALA A 189 27.10 -4.50 8.61
N PHE A 190 27.07 -4.62 7.28
CA PHE A 190 25.84 -4.42 6.53
C PHE A 190 24.75 -5.42 6.91
N ARG A 191 25.03 -6.72 6.88
CA ARG A 191 24.02 -7.76 7.13
C ARG A 191 23.52 -7.79 8.57
N LYS A 192 24.39 -7.55 9.55
CA LYS A 192 24.06 -7.70 10.99
C LYS A 192 23.71 -6.40 11.70
N ILE A 193 24.14 -5.24 11.18
CA ILE A 193 23.93 -3.95 11.85
C ILE A 193 22.99 -3.07 11.03
N VAL A 194 23.34 -2.78 9.77
CA VAL A 194 22.60 -1.82 8.94
C VAL A 194 21.27 -2.40 8.45
N LEU A 195 21.29 -3.60 7.86
CA LEU A 195 20.14 -4.20 7.22
C LEU A 195 18.96 -4.45 8.18
N PRO A 196 19.16 -4.97 9.41
CA PRO A 196 18.05 -5.11 10.37
C PRO A 196 17.42 -3.77 10.77
N GLN A 197 18.23 -2.72 10.96
CA GLN A 197 17.73 -1.37 11.25
C GLN A 197 16.95 -0.80 10.07
N ALA A 198 17.47 -0.97 8.85
CA ALA A 198 16.79 -0.56 7.62
C ALA A 198 15.42 -1.25 7.47
N PHE A 199 15.31 -2.54 7.76
CA PHE A 199 14.02 -3.24 7.69
C PHE A 199 12.97 -2.69 8.66
N ILE A 200 13.37 -2.24 9.85
CA ILE A 200 12.46 -1.59 10.81
C ILE A 200 11.96 -0.26 10.23
N VAL A 201 12.84 0.53 9.62
CA VAL A 201 12.48 1.81 8.99
C VAL A 201 11.59 1.59 7.76
N ALA A 202 11.88 0.57 6.95
CA ALA A 202 11.14 0.25 5.74
C ALA A 202 9.71 -0.25 6.02
N LEU A 203 9.43 -0.72 7.24
CA LEU A 203 8.15 -1.33 7.59
C LEU A 203 6.96 -0.41 7.28
N ARG A 204 6.94 0.84 7.75
CA ARG A 204 5.79 1.72 7.50
C ARG A 204 5.59 2.02 6.00
N PRO A 205 6.63 2.42 5.23
CA PRO A 205 6.50 2.56 3.78
C PRO A 205 6.03 1.29 3.05
N TYR A 206 6.49 0.11 3.46
CA TYR A 206 6.02 -1.16 2.88
C TYR A 206 4.51 -1.37 3.10
N GLY A 207 4.00 -1.07 4.29
CA GLY A 207 2.56 -1.16 4.56
C GLY A 207 1.75 -0.23 3.66
N ASN A 208 2.24 0.99 3.45
CA ASN A 208 1.61 1.95 2.53
C ASN A 208 1.63 1.46 1.08
N GLU A 209 2.75 0.90 0.63
CA GLU A 209 2.88 0.32 -0.72
C GLU A 209 1.87 -0.82 -0.93
N ILE A 210 1.72 -1.74 0.02
CA ILE A 210 0.74 -2.84 -0.09
C ILE A 210 -0.68 -2.29 -0.14
N ILE A 211 -1.02 -1.29 0.69
CA ILE A 211 -2.34 -0.64 0.67
C ILE A 211 -2.60 0.03 -0.70
N LEU A 212 -1.60 0.70 -1.26
CA LEU A 212 -1.70 1.31 -2.58
C LEU A 212 -1.87 0.26 -3.67
N LEU A 213 -1.14 -0.86 -3.57
CA LEU A 213 -1.24 -1.96 -4.53
C LEU A 213 -2.61 -2.66 -4.49
N ILE A 214 -3.22 -2.82 -3.31
CA ILE A 214 -4.60 -3.34 -3.18
C ILE A 214 -5.58 -2.41 -3.91
N LYS A 215 -5.48 -1.09 -3.71
CA LYS A 215 -6.36 -0.14 -4.40
C LYS A 215 -6.09 -0.11 -5.90
N GLY A 216 -4.82 -0.15 -6.30
CA GLY A 216 -4.37 -0.19 -7.69
C GLY A 216 -4.74 -1.47 -8.41
N SER A 217 -4.92 -2.59 -7.69
CA SER A 217 -5.31 -3.88 -8.26
C SER A 217 -6.64 -3.80 -9.02
N ALA A 218 -7.55 -2.90 -8.66
CA ALA A 218 -8.84 -2.70 -9.34
C ALA A 218 -8.69 -2.44 -10.85
N VAL A 219 -7.52 -1.99 -11.30
CA VAL A 219 -7.18 -1.76 -12.70
C VAL A 219 -7.15 -3.08 -13.51
N VAL A 220 -6.93 -4.24 -12.87
CA VAL A 220 -6.94 -5.54 -13.55
C VAL A 220 -8.32 -5.89 -14.12
N ALA A 221 -9.39 -5.33 -13.57
CA ALA A 221 -10.75 -5.44 -14.11
C ALA A 221 -10.86 -4.94 -15.56
N ILE A 222 -9.94 -4.09 -16.02
CA ILE A 222 -9.95 -3.57 -17.39
C ILE A 222 -9.47 -4.63 -18.40
N ILE A 223 -8.57 -5.52 -17.99
CA ILE A 223 -8.05 -6.61 -18.85
C ILE A 223 -8.80 -7.93 -18.62
N THR A 224 -10.12 -7.87 -18.38
CA THR A 224 -11.03 -9.02 -18.24
C THR A 224 -10.83 -9.93 -17.01
N VAL A 225 -9.99 -9.55 -16.05
CA VAL A 225 -9.88 -10.27 -14.77
C VAL A 225 -11.13 -9.99 -13.92
N LEU A 226 -11.79 -11.05 -13.46
CA LEU A 226 -12.91 -10.99 -12.52
C LEU A 226 -12.40 -10.89 -11.07
N ASP A 227 -11.70 -9.80 -10.79
CA ASP A 227 -11.35 -9.40 -9.42
C ASP A 227 -12.55 -8.70 -8.74
N LEU A 228 -12.35 -8.11 -7.55
CA LEU A 228 -13.43 -7.41 -6.86
C LEU A 228 -14.09 -6.34 -7.73
N MET A 229 -13.28 -5.52 -8.44
CA MET A 229 -13.81 -4.50 -9.35
C MET A 229 -14.40 -5.12 -10.64
N GLY A 230 -13.83 -6.22 -11.15
CA GLY A 230 -14.37 -6.97 -12.29
C GLY A 230 -15.77 -7.50 -12.02
N GLU A 231 -15.98 -8.14 -10.87
CA GLU A 231 -17.30 -8.64 -10.43
C GLU A 231 -18.29 -7.50 -10.17
N THR A 232 -17.79 -6.36 -9.67
CA THR A 232 -18.59 -5.13 -9.51
C THR A 232 -19.11 -4.62 -10.85
N ARG A 233 -18.21 -4.51 -11.85
CA ARG A 233 -18.58 -4.06 -13.21
C ARG A 233 -19.55 -5.02 -13.88
N TYR A 234 -19.37 -6.32 -13.67
CA TYR A 234 -20.29 -7.34 -14.15
C TYR A 234 -21.69 -7.22 -13.51
N ALA A 235 -21.75 -7.02 -12.19
CA ALA A 235 -23.01 -6.81 -11.49
C ALA A 235 -23.71 -5.53 -11.97
N PHE A 236 -22.95 -4.44 -12.13
CA PHE A 236 -23.46 -3.18 -12.66
C PHE A 236 -24.00 -3.34 -14.09
N SER A 237 -23.30 -4.03 -14.98
CA SER A 237 -23.77 -4.19 -16.37
C SER A 237 -25.05 -5.01 -16.51
N ARG A 238 -25.44 -5.75 -15.46
CA ARG A 238 -26.67 -6.56 -15.43
C ARG A 238 -27.84 -5.87 -14.71
N THR A 239 -27.53 -4.96 -13.78
CA THR A 239 -28.53 -4.32 -12.92
C THR A 239 -28.72 -2.84 -13.21
N PHE A 240 -27.71 -2.19 -13.80
CA PHE A 240 -27.56 -0.73 -13.94
C PHE A 240 -27.66 0.02 -12.60
N ASP A 241 -27.39 -0.69 -11.50
CA ASP A 241 -27.52 -0.17 -10.14
C ASP A 241 -26.16 0.28 -9.61
N TYR A 242 -26.03 1.59 -9.35
CA TYR A 242 -24.81 2.19 -8.84
C TYR A 242 -24.43 1.68 -7.43
N GLN A 243 -25.37 1.10 -6.68
CA GLN A 243 -25.09 0.53 -5.36
C GLN A 243 -24.09 -0.62 -5.41
N THR A 244 -23.92 -1.27 -6.56
CA THR A 244 -22.85 -2.26 -6.77
C THR A 244 -21.46 -1.67 -6.48
N TYR A 245 -21.20 -0.43 -6.91
CA TYR A 245 -19.96 0.28 -6.61
C TYR A 245 -19.84 0.71 -5.15
N LEU A 246 -20.95 1.01 -4.48
CA LEU A 246 -20.95 1.28 -3.03
C LEU A 246 -20.52 0.03 -2.24
N TRP A 247 -21.03 -1.15 -2.60
CA TRP A 247 -20.60 -2.41 -2.00
C TRP A 247 -19.11 -2.67 -2.23
N ALA A 248 -18.64 -2.49 -3.46
CA ALA A 248 -17.21 -2.61 -3.77
C ALA A 248 -16.35 -1.67 -2.92
N ALA A 249 -16.77 -0.41 -2.76
CA ALA A 249 -16.09 0.58 -1.93
C ALA A 249 -16.04 0.15 -0.45
N ILE A 250 -17.13 -0.40 0.09
CA ILE A 250 -17.17 -0.96 1.44
C ILE A 250 -16.18 -2.14 1.59
N PHE A 251 -16.14 -3.06 0.61
CA PHE A 251 -15.19 -4.18 0.63
C PHE A 251 -13.74 -3.70 0.57
N TYR A 252 -13.39 -2.80 -0.35
CA TYR A 252 -12.04 -2.22 -0.42
C TYR A 252 -11.66 -1.49 0.86
N LEU A 253 -12.57 -0.69 1.42
CA LEU A 253 -12.35 0.01 2.69
C LEU A 253 -12.09 -0.99 3.82
N THR A 254 -12.90 -2.04 3.91
CA THR A 254 -12.78 -3.08 4.95
C THR A 254 -11.42 -3.79 4.87
N ILE A 255 -10.99 -4.17 3.66
CA ILE A 255 -9.69 -4.83 3.46
C ILE A 255 -8.54 -3.89 3.83
N VAL A 256 -8.59 -2.63 3.38
CA VAL A 256 -7.55 -1.64 3.67
C VAL A 256 -7.48 -1.34 5.16
N GLU A 257 -8.63 -1.25 5.84
CA GLU A 257 -8.71 -1.02 7.28
C GLU A 257 -8.16 -2.22 8.07
N ALA A 258 -8.56 -3.44 7.70
CA ALA A 258 -8.04 -4.66 8.29
C ALA A 258 -6.52 -4.75 8.14
N LEU A 259 -6.00 -4.52 6.92
CA LEU A 259 -4.56 -4.52 6.65
C LEU A 259 -3.83 -3.44 7.46
N ARG A 260 -4.39 -2.22 7.53
CA ARG A 260 -3.79 -1.12 8.32
C ARG A 260 -3.69 -1.49 9.79
N HIS A 261 -4.72 -2.09 10.38
CA HIS A 261 -4.69 -2.53 11.77
C HIS A 261 -3.69 -3.66 12.00
N ILE A 262 -3.62 -4.65 11.11
CA ILE A 262 -2.64 -5.73 11.16
C ILE A 262 -1.22 -5.15 11.08
N TRP A 263 -0.98 -4.26 10.12
CA TRP A 263 0.32 -3.62 9.94
C TRP A 263 0.73 -2.79 11.15
N ALA A 264 -0.18 -1.99 11.70
CA ALA A 264 0.06 -1.20 12.91
C ALA A 264 0.30 -2.08 14.15
N ALA A 265 -0.29 -3.27 14.24
CA ALA A 265 0.01 -4.23 15.30
C ALA A 265 1.43 -4.80 15.16
N ILE A 266 1.84 -5.16 13.94
CA ILE A 266 3.19 -5.63 13.62
C ILE A 266 4.23 -4.54 13.93
N GLU A 267 3.98 -3.30 13.47
CA GLU A 267 4.84 -2.15 13.73
C GLU A 267 5.01 -1.89 15.22
N ARG A 268 3.90 -1.85 15.98
CA ARG A 268 3.95 -1.65 17.45
C ARG A 268 4.75 -2.73 18.16
N ARG A 269 4.67 -3.99 17.70
CA ARG A 269 5.41 -5.10 18.31
C ARG A 269 6.90 -5.01 18.03
N LEU A 270 7.29 -4.70 16.78
CA LEU A 270 8.69 -4.58 16.38
C LEU A 270 9.37 -3.34 16.97
N THR A 271 8.66 -2.22 17.05
CA THR A 271 9.19 -0.94 17.55
C THR A 271 9.05 -0.72 19.05
N ARG A 272 8.65 -1.75 19.82
CA ARG A 272 8.44 -1.66 21.27
C ARG A 272 9.65 -1.11 22.04
N HIS A 273 10.86 -1.33 21.53
CA HIS A 273 12.12 -0.87 22.14
C HIS A 273 12.45 0.60 21.82
N LEU A 274 11.70 1.27 20.92
CA LEU A 274 11.92 2.66 20.52
C LEU A 274 11.01 3.64 21.28
N LYS A 275 9.91 3.18 21.89
CA LYS A 275 9.04 4.02 22.72
C LYS A 275 9.66 4.15 24.11
N ARG A 276 10.28 5.29 24.39
CA ARG A 276 10.64 5.75 25.73
C ARG A 276 9.50 6.57 26.32
#